data_AF-A0ABD4KW63-F1
#
_entry.id   AF-A0ABD4KW63-F1
#
_cell.length_a   1.000
_cell.length_b   1.000
_cell.length_c   1.000
_cell.angle_alpha   90.00
_cell.angle_beta   90.00
_cell.angle_gamma   90.00
#
_symmetry.space_group_name_H-M   'P 1'
#
loop_
_entity.id
_entity.type
_entity.pdbx_description
1 polymer ?
#
loop_
_entity_poly.entity_id
_entity_poly.type
_entity_poly.pdbx_seq_one_letter_code
_entity_poly.pdbx_strand_id
1 'polypeptide(L)' 'AELLDPITNLTVGSNILAEAIKSSPNDLELGIGRYHSWNEERARWYGQRVLSIYRNILHELEVRQ' A
#
# COMPACT_ATOMS: atom_id res chain seq x y z
N ALA A 1 -18.05 -13.36 4.83
CA ALA A 1 -17.91 -12.72 6.15
C ALA A 1 -16.46 -12.74 6.66
N GLU A 2 -15.63 -13.70 6.26
CA GLU A 2 -14.24 -13.87 6.76
C GLU A 2 -13.31 -12.68 6.48
N LEU A 3 -13.46 -11.97 5.36
CA LEU A 3 -12.64 -10.77 5.07
C LEU A 3 -13.01 -9.53 5.92
N LEU A 4 -14.07 -9.61 6.73
CA LEU A 4 -14.42 -8.56 7.69
C LEU A 4 -13.75 -8.80 9.06
N ASP A 5 -13.17 -9.99 9.28
CA ASP A 5 -12.28 -10.20 10.42
C ASP A 5 -11.01 -9.37 10.23
N PRO A 6 -10.64 -8.47 11.15
CA PRO A 6 -9.53 -7.55 10.96
C PRO A 6 -8.18 -8.24 10.75
N ILE A 7 -7.93 -9.36 11.44
CA ILE A 7 -6.66 -10.08 11.33
C ILE A 7 -6.56 -10.73 9.95
N THR A 8 -7.60 -11.45 9.55
CA THR A 8 -7.72 -12.06 8.23
C THR A 8 -7.61 -11.02 7.12
N ASN A 9 -8.28 -9.88 7.27
CA ASN A 9 -8.25 -8.78 6.31
C ASN A 9 -6.82 -8.25 6.11
N LEU A 10 -6.10 -7.96 7.21
CA LEU A 10 -4.74 -7.45 7.14
C LEU A 10 -3.76 -8.48 6.58
N THR A 11 -3.88 -9.75 6.97
CA THR A 11 -3.03 -10.82 6.43
C THR A 11 -3.24 -11.00 4.92
N VAL A 12 -4.49 -11.10 4.48
CA VAL A 12 -4.80 -11.27 3.04
C VAL A 12 -4.39 -10.02 2.26
N GLY A 13 -4.77 -8.82 2.74
CA GLY A 13 -4.45 -7.56 2.07
C GLY A 13 -2.95 -7.31 1.94
N SER A 14 -2.17 -7.60 2.98
CA SER A 14 -0.70 -7.46 2.93
C SER A 14 -0.03 -8.42 1.95
N ASN A 15 -0.53 -9.66 1.82
CA ASN A 15 -0.02 -10.60 0.82
C ASN A 15 -0.29 -10.11 -0.61
N ILE A 16 -1.51 -9.66 -0.88
CA ILE A 16 -1.87 -9.08 -2.19
C ILE A 16 -1.03 -7.83 -2.49
N LEU A 17 -0.81 -6.96 -1.49
CA LEU A 17 0.05 -5.79 -1.63
C LEU A 17 1.51 -6.20 -1.94
N ALA A 18 2.04 -7.23 -1.27
CA ALA A 18 3.39 -7.71 -1.52
C ALA A 18 3.54 -8.24 -2.96
N GLU A 19 2.53 -8.94 -3.50
CA GLU A 19 2.50 -9.39 -4.89
C GLU A 19 2.45 -8.20 -5.87
N ALA A 20 1.62 -7.20 -5.58
CA ALA A 20 1.53 -5.98 -6.38
C ALA A 20 2.88 -5.23 -6.40
N ILE A 21 3.56 -5.11 -5.27
CA ILE A 21 4.90 -4.50 -5.18
C ILE A 21 5.92 -5.30 -6.00
N LYS A 22 5.92 -6.64 -5.91
CA LYS A 22 6.81 -7.51 -6.69
C LYS A 22 6.62 -7.38 -8.20
N SER A 23 5.45 -6.94 -8.66
CA SER A 23 5.19 -6.69 -10.09
C SER A 23 5.95 -5.47 -10.65
N SER A 24 6.50 -4.61 -9.78
CA SER A 24 7.23 -3.39 -10.12
C SER A 24 8.49 -3.26 -9.24
N PRO A 25 9.50 -4.14 -9.40
CA PRO A 25 10.61 -4.28 -8.45
C PRO A 25 11.46 -3.01 -8.26
N ASN A 26 11.42 -2.06 -9.19
CA ASN A 26 12.17 -0.81 -9.15
C ASN A 26 11.27 0.44 -9.09
N ASP A 27 9.96 0.26 -8.93
CA ASP A 27 8.99 1.37 -8.86
C ASP A 27 7.97 1.07 -7.76
N LEU A 28 8.35 1.42 -6.53
CA LEU A 28 7.54 1.18 -5.33
C LEU A 28 6.20 1.92 -5.39
N GLU A 29 6.17 3.14 -5.95
CA GLU A 29 4.94 3.91 -6.13
C GLU A 29 3.96 3.16 -7.03
N LEU A 30 4.42 2.69 -8.18
CA LEU A 30 3.61 1.91 -9.10
C LEU A 30 3.21 0.56 -8.50
N GLY A 31 4.12 -0.10 -7.80
CA GLY A 31 3.88 -1.39 -7.13
C GLY A 31 2.78 -1.30 -6.07
N ILE A 32 2.83 -0.28 -5.21
CA ILE A 32 1.74 0.01 -4.24
C ILE A 32 0.47 0.38 -4.98
N GLY A 33 0.56 1.21 -6.02
CA GLY A 33 -0.56 1.62 -6.85
C GLY A 33 -1.36 0.47 -7.46
N ARG A 34 -0.66 -0.59 -7.88
CA ARG A 34 -1.26 -1.79 -8.50
C ARG A 34 -2.12 -2.61 -7.55
N TYR A 35 -2.00 -2.41 -6.23
CA TYR A 35 -2.97 -2.95 -5.28
C TYR A 35 -4.39 -2.40 -5.54
N HIS A 36 -4.49 -1.15 -6.00
CA HIS A 36 -5.76 -0.49 -6.30
C HIS A 36 -6.20 -0.68 -7.76
N SER A 37 -5.28 -0.55 -8.72
CA SER A 37 -5.62 -0.58 -10.15
C SER A 37 -4.41 -0.92 -11.02
N TRP A 38 -4.62 -1.74 -12.07
CA TRP A 38 -3.61 -2.00 -13.10
C TRP A 38 -3.53 -0.92 -14.19
N ASN A 39 -4.49 0.01 -14.24
CA ASN A 39 -4.33 1.23 -15.02
C ASN A 39 -3.28 2.12 -14.35
N GLU A 40 -2.21 2.44 -15.07
CA GLU A 40 -1.01 3.08 -14.50
C GLU A 40 -1.28 4.47 -13.91
N GLU A 41 -2.09 5.31 -14.56
CA GLU A 41 -2.42 6.64 -14.05
C GLU A 41 -3.09 6.55 -12.66
N ARG A 42 -4.11 5.69 -12.54
CA ARG A 42 -4.79 5.47 -11.25
C ARG A 42 -3.89 4.79 -10.23
N ALA A 43 -3.02 3.89 -10.66
CA ALA A 43 -2.04 3.24 -9.80
C ALA A 43 -1.11 4.29 -9.18
N ARG A 44 -0.51 5.16 -10.00
CA ARG A 44 0.39 6.21 -9.54
C ARG A 44 -0.29 7.18 -8.59
N TRP A 45 -1.49 7.66 -8.93
CA TRP A 45 -2.27 8.52 -8.03
C TRP A 45 -2.49 7.88 -6.65
N TYR A 46 -2.90 6.61 -6.61
CA TYR A 46 -3.12 5.89 -5.37
C TYR A 46 -1.82 5.65 -4.60
N GLY A 47 -0.77 5.19 -5.29
CA GLY A 47 0.54 4.92 -4.70
C GLY A 47 1.16 6.16 -4.06
N GLN A 48 1.09 7.31 -4.74
CA GLN A 48 1.53 8.59 -4.20
C GLN A 48 0.77 8.97 -2.93
N ARG A 49 -0.55 8.78 -2.92
CA ARG A 49 -1.38 9.08 -1.75
C ARG A 49 -1.00 8.22 -0.55
N VAL A 50 -0.82 6.91 -0.76
CA VAL A 50 -0.41 5.97 0.31
C VAL A 50 0.97 6.33 0.86
N LEU A 51 1.96 6.58 -0.02
CA LEU A 51 3.31 6.95 0.41
C LEU A 51 3.33 8.28 1.18
N SER A 52 2.49 9.25 0.79
CA SER A 52 2.34 10.50 1.54
C SER A 52 1.79 10.26 2.95
N ILE A 53 0.76 9.43 3.10
CA ILE A 53 0.20 9.09 4.41
C ILE A 53 1.23 8.34 5.26
N TYR A 54 1.93 7.36 4.67
CA TYR A 54 2.96 6.57 5.35
C TYR A 54 4.07 7.45 5.92
N ARG A 55 4.60 8.40 5.13
CA ARG A 55 5.61 9.36 5.61
C ARG A 55 5.11 10.23 6.76
N ASN A 56 3.85 10.68 6.71
CA ASN A 56 3.28 11.47 7.80
C ASN A 56 3.14 10.64 9.09
N ILE A 57 2.75 9.38 8.99
CA ILE A 57 2.68 8.48 10.15
C ILE A 57 4.07 8.25 10.76
N LEU A 58 5.09 7.99 9.92
CA LEU A 58 6.46 7.84 10.40
C LEU A 58 6.94 9.09 11.14
N HIS A 59 6.70 10.27 10.56
CA HIS A 59 7.05 11.54 11.19
C HIS A 59 6.36 11.72 12.55
N GLU A 60 5.06 11.42 12.65
CA GLU A 60 4.32 11.48 13.92
C GLU A 60 4.87 10.51 14.97
N LEU A 61 5.31 9.32 14.56
CA LEU A 61 5.91 8.33 15.47
C LEU A 61 7.29 8.78 15.96
N GLU A 62 8.08 9.43 15.12
CA GLU A 62 9.39 10.00 15.49
C GLU A 62 9.24 11.17 16.47
N VAL A 63 8.26 12.05 16.27
CA VAL A 63 8.03 13.21 17.16
C VAL A 63 7.51 12.82 18.55
N ARG A 64 6.84 11.66 18.66
CA ARG A 64 6.24 11.17 19.92
C ARG A 64 7.20 10.35 20.80
N GLN A 65 8.36 9.98 20.28
CA GLN A 65 9.42 9.27 21.00
C GLN A 65 10.39 10.25 21.66
#